data_AF-A0A3Q8UNP0-F1
#
_entry.id   AF-A0A3Q8UNP0-F1
#
_cell.length_a   1.000
_cell.length_b   1.000
_cell.length_c   1.000
_cell.angle_alpha   90.00
_cell.angle_beta   90.00
_cell.angle_gamma   90.00
#
_symmetry.space_group_name_H-M   'P 1'
#
loop_
_entity.id
_entity.type
_entity.pdbx_description
1 polymer ?
#
loop_
_entity_poly.entity_id
_entity_poly.type
_entity_poly.pdbx_seq_one_letter_code
_entity_poly.pdbx_strand_id
1 'polypeptide(L)'
;MAARTTPRSRAALATVAAAAAAVLALAGCSGGGDEDDAAAKPPASQQEGDRATKDPGPADEEKADGTEKVPEEDLEPAEGEFSEKEKTYLKDRVPEGVDPAAILEAGEEACAKIESAAATDDELAREAIRSGDIAHAEDAIHTLCPQYEDLL
;
A
#
# COMPACT_ATOMS: atom_id res chain seq x y z
N MET A 1 -16.85 -59.14 2.35
CA MET A 1 -17.31 -58.34 3.51
C MET A 1 -16.14 -58.24 4.49
N ALA A 2 -15.68 -57.04 4.83
CA ALA A 2 -14.42 -56.82 5.53
C ALA A 2 -14.51 -55.69 6.57
N ALA A 3 -13.66 -55.79 7.61
CA ALA A 3 -13.33 -54.78 8.64
C ALA A 3 -14.51 -54.13 9.40
N ARG A 4 -14.83 -54.58 10.63
CA ARG A 4 -14.14 -54.31 11.92
C ARG A 4 -14.44 -52.92 12.49
N THR A 5 -14.95 -52.92 13.72
CA THR A 5 -15.47 -51.77 14.47
C THR A 5 -14.45 -51.13 15.41
N THR A 6 -14.73 -49.87 15.79
CA THR A 6 -14.24 -49.13 16.98
C THR A 6 -12.75 -48.72 17.04
N PRO A 7 -12.36 -47.69 17.85
CA PRO A 7 -13.19 -46.76 18.64
C PRO A 7 -12.91 -45.25 18.40
N ARG A 8 -13.82 -44.38 18.89
CA ARG A 8 -13.53 -42.95 19.12
C ARG A 8 -12.74 -42.79 20.43
N SER A 9 -11.56 -42.20 20.37
CA SER A 9 -10.78 -41.83 21.57
C SER A 9 -10.96 -40.34 21.89
N ARG A 10 -11.56 -40.03 23.04
CA ARG A 10 -11.56 -38.70 23.67
C ARG A 10 -10.92 -38.80 25.07
N ALA A 11 -9.69 -38.31 25.20
CA ALA A 11 -9.03 -37.86 26.43
C ALA A 11 -7.74 -37.13 25.97
N ALA A 12 -7.49 -35.83 26.19
CA ALA A 12 -7.55 -34.98 27.39
C ALA A 12 -6.32 -35.11 28.30
N LEU A 13 -5.98 -33.99 28.99
CA LEU A 13 -4.77 -33.71 29.82
C LEU A 13 -3.55 -33.25 28.97
N ALA A 14 -3.11 -31.99 28.89
CA ALA A 14 -3.01 -30.83 29.80
C ALA A 14 -1.72 -30.78 30.66
N THR A 15 -1.27 -29.55 30.98
CA THR A 15 -0.07 -29.13 31.78
C THR A 15 1.27 -29.03 31.01
N VAL A 16 2.19 -28.07 31.26
CA VAL A 16 2.11 -26.79 32.03
C VAL A 16 3.13 -25.74 31.51
N ALA A 17 2.67 -24.49 31.45
CA ALA A 17 3.32 -23.16 31.56
C ALA A 17 4.81 -22.85 31.23
N ALA A 18 4.96 -21.68 30.59
CA ALA A 18 5.86 -20.56 30.93
C ALA A 18 7.39 -20.63 30.72
N ALA A 19 7.84 -19.88 29.71
CA ALA A 19 8.98 -18.96 29.83
C ALA A 19 8.65 -17.67 29.07
N ALA A 20 8.88 -16.50 29.67
CA ALA A 20 8.59 -15.18 29.09
C ALA A 20 9.88 -14.34 28.99
N ALA A 21 9.82 -13.24 28.21
CA ALA A 21 10.92 -12.32 27.87
C ALA A 21 11.99 -12.94 26.93
N ALA A 22 12.73 -12.19 26.09
CA ALA A 22 12.84 -10.74 25.85
C ALA A 22 13.31 -10.52 24.38
N VAL A 23 13.40 -9.33 23.75
CA VAL A 23 13.25 -7.90 24.14
C VAL A 23 12.55 -7.16 22.97
N LEU A 24 11.75 -6.12 23.23
CA LEU A 24 11.40 -5.09 22.22
C LEU A 24 12.51 -4.03 22.16
N ALA A 25 13.33 -4.03 21.11
CA ALA A 25 14.41 -3.05 20.92
C ALA A 25 13.97 -1.89 20.02
N LEU A 26 13.10 -1.02 20.55
CA LEU A 26 12.72 0.27 19.94
C LEU A 26 12.99 1.41 20.93
N ALA A 27 14.22 1.95 20.93
CA ALA A 27 14.54 3.27 21.46
C ALA A 27 15.93 3.71 20.99
N GLY A 28 16.04 4.91 20.42
CA GLY A 28 17.32 5.47 19.94
C GLY A 28 17.26 6.92 19.48
N CYS A 29 16.21 7.66 19.83
CA CYS A 29 16.16 9.11 19.61
C CYS A 29 16.65 9.81 20.88
N SER A 30 17.56 10.77 20.73
CA SER A 30 18.27 11.43 21.83
C SER A 30 17.41 12.53 22.49
N GLY A 31 17.42 12.60 23.82
CA GLY A 31 16.68 13.62 24.56
C GLY A 31 16.69 13.40 26.07
N GLY A 32 17.84 13.58 26.71
CA GLY A 32 17.95 13.57 28.17
C GLY A 32 17.61 14.93 28.79
N GLY A 33 16.76 14.94 29.81
CA GLY A 33 16.49 16.08 30.69
C GLY A 33 16.48 15.61 32.14
N ASP A 34 17.15 16.36 33.00
CA ASP A 34 17.41 16.02 34.41
C ASP A 34 16.17 16.26 35.31
N GLU A 35 16.12 15.57 36.45
CA GLU A 35 15.00 15.58 37.41
C GLU A 35 15.09 16.75 38.42
N ASP A 36 13.95 17.34 38.84
CA ASP A 36 13.88 18.08 40.10
C ASP A 36 12.45 18.13 40.71
N ASP A 37 12.36 18.59 41.96
CA ASP A 37 11.38 18.20 42.99
C ASP A 37 10.10 19.08 43.12
N ALA A 38 9.16 18.58 43.92
CA ALA A 38 8.14 19.30 44.71
C ALA A 38 6.84 19.88 44.07
N ALA A 39 5.73 19.34 44.57
CA ALA A 39 4.55 20.05 45.12
C ALA A 39 3.68 21.02 44.26
N ALA A 40 2.46 20.55 44.01
CA ALA A 40 1.19 21.28 44.17
C ALA A 40 0.88 22.56 43.34
N LYS A 41 0.26 22.36 42.16
CA LYS A 41 -0.99 23.03 41.69
C LYS A 41 -1.33 22.60 40.26
N PRO A 42 -2.62 22.60 39.84
CA PRO A 42 -2.99 22.48 38.44
C PRO A 42 -3.19 23.87 37.81
N PRO A 43 -2.29 24.35 36.93
CA PRO A 43 -2.62 25.37 35.95
C PRO A 43 -3.31 24.74 34.73
N ALA A 44 -4.32 25.42 34.19
CA ALA A 44 -4.95 25.04 32.95
C ALA A 44 -4.08 25.41 31.73
N SER A 45 -4.30 24.69 30.63
CA SER A 45 -4.07 25.11 29.23
C SER A 45 -2.72 25.75 28.87
N GLN A 46 -1.89 24.98 28.16
CA GLN A 46 -1.35 25.47 26.88
C GLN A 46 -1.47 24.34 25.83
N GLN A 47 -2.38 24.57 24.88
CA GLN A 47 -2.59 23.77 23.68
C GLN A 47 -1.84 24.49 22.56
N GLU A 48 -0.67 24.01 22.16
CA GLU A 48 0.06 24.38 20.94
C GLU A 48 1.24 23.39 20.78
N GLY A 49 1.59 22.86 19.61
CA GLY A 49 0.94 22.99 18.31
C GLY A 49 0.51 21.64 17.74
N ASP A 50 -0.64 21.63 17.08
CA ASP A 50 -0.74 21.31 15.67
C ASP A 50 0.31 20.32 15.11
N ARG A 51 0.20 19.05 15.52
CA ARG A 51 0.46 18.00 14.54
C ARG A 51 -0.77 17.94 13.66
N ALA A 52 -0.75 18.77 12.61
CA ALA A 52 -1.64 18.60 11.48
C ALA A 52 -1.47 17.15 10.98
N THR A 53 -2.42 16.30 11.36
CA THR A 53 -2.60 15.00 10.74
C THR A 53 -2.96 15.30 9.30
N LYS A 54 -1.94 15.35 8.43
CA LYS A 54 -2.15 15.43 6.99
C LYS A 54 -2.57 14.04 6.54
N ASP A 55 -3.81 13.72 6.90
CA ASP A 55 -4.65 12.74 6.25
C ASP A 55 -4.53 13.02 4.75
N PRO A 56 -3.92 12.12 3.95
CA PRO A 56 -4.15 12.14 2.53
C PRO A 56 -5.59 11.66 2.39
N GLY A 57 -6.52 12.62 2.43
CA GLY A 57 -7.90 12.38 1.99
C GLY A 57 -7.89 11.78 0.59
N PRO A 58 -9.02 11.20 0.14
CA PRO A 58 -9.08 10.56 -1.17
C PRO A 58 -8.47 11.49 -2.22
N ALA A 59 -7.55 10.95 -3.02
CA ALA A 59 -7.03 11.68 -4.16
C ALA A 59 -8.21 11.88 -5.11
N ASP A 60 -8.88 13.02 -4.97
CA ASP A 60 -9.94 13.46 -5.88
C ASP A 60 -9.39 13.30 -7.30
N GLU A 61 -10.10 12.56 -8.14
CA GLU A 61 -9.84 12.47 -9.56
C GLU A 61 -10.18 13.82 -10.20
N GLU A 62 -9.35 14.83 -9.95
CA GLU A 62 -9.37 16.06 -10.72
C GLU A 62 -9.10 15.69 -12.17
N LYS A 63 -10.17 15.76 -12.97
CA LYS A 63 -10.09 15.74 -14.43
C LYS A 63 -9.26 16.93 -14.90
N ALA A 64 -7.94 16.73 -14.95
CA ALA A 64 -6.95 17.65 -15.49
C ALA A 64 -7.04 17.71 -17.03
N ASP A 65 -8.22 18.09 -17.53
CA ASP A 65 -8.47 18.44 -18.93
C ASP A 65 -7.86 19.83 -19.19
N GLY A 66 -6.53 19.91 -19.19
CA GLY A 66 -5.80 21.17 -19.32
C GLY A 66 -4.34 21.21 -18.90
N THR A 67 -3.78 20.17 -18.26
CA THR A 67 -2.32 20.11 -18.05
C THR A 67 -1.63 19.63 -19.31
N GLU A 68 -0.68 20.41 -19.82
CA GLU A 68 0.20 20.01 -20.93
C GLU A 68 0.93 18.72 -20.54
N LYS A 69 1.00 17.77 -21.46
CA LYS A 69 1.57 16.44 -21.23
C LYS A 69 2.98 16.41 -21.81
N VAL A 70 3.91 15.81 -21.09
CA VAL A 70 5.31 15.69 -21.52
C VAL A 70 5.39 14.77 -22.74
N PRO A 71 6.04 15.17 -23.85
CA PRO A 71 6.24 14.32 -25.01
C PRO A 71 7.00 13.03 -24.70
N GLU A 72 6.80 11.98 -25.49
CA GLU A 72 7.47 10.67 -25.32
C GLU A 72 9.01 10.75 -25.32
N GLU A 73 9.55 11.76 -26.00
CA GLU A 73 10.98 12.01 -26.14
C GLU A 73 11.64 12.70 -24.93
N ASP A 74 10.85 13.20 -23.98
CA ASP A 74 11.31 13.77 -22.70
C ASP A 74 11.05 12.81 -21.50
N LEU A 75 10.63 11.57 -21.76
CA LEU A 75 10.46 10.51 -20.75
C LEU A 75 11.80 9.86 -20.37
N GLU A 76 12.70 10.61 -19.75
CA GLU A 76 13.96 10.09 -19.20
C GLU A 76 13.87 9.92 -17.67
N PRO A 77 14.10 8.71 -17.11
CA PRO A 77 14.16 8.52 -15.66
C PRO A 77 15.46 9.10 -15.09
N ALA A 78 15.48 9.40 -13.79
CA ALA A 78 16.67 9.91 -13.10
C ALA A 78 17.90 8.97 -13.20
N GLU A 79 17.69 7.67 -13.37
CA GLU A 79 18.72 6.66 -13.62
C GLU A 79 18.22 5.60 -14.63
N GLY A 80 18.88 5.46 -15.79
CA GLY A 80 18.61 4.41 -16.78
C GLY A 80 17.76 4.85 -17.98
N GLU A 81 17.09 3.90 -18.63
CA GLU A 81 16.11 4.12 -19.71
C GLU A 81 14.86 3.27 -19.44
N PHE A 82 13.66 3.81 -19.67
CA PHE A 82 12.42 3.03 -19.62
C PHE A 82 12.36 1.98 -20.73
N SER A 83 11.76 0.83 -20.45
CA SER A 83 11.43 -0.17 -21.47
C SER A 83 10.29 0.31 -22.37
N GLU A 84 10.14 -0.32 -23.54
CA GLU A 84 9.09 0.04 -24.51
C GLU A 84 7.67 -0.06 -23.93
N LYS A 85 7.44 -0.98 -22.98
CA LYS A 85 6.14 -1.10 -22.27
C LYS A 85 5.91 0.07 -21.32
N GLU A 86 6.94 0.44 -20.57
CA GLU A 86 6.90 1.55 -19.61
C GLU A 86 6.68 2.87 -20.36
N LYS A 87 7.40 3.11 -21.47
CA LYS A 87 7.15 4.25 -22.37
C LYS A 87 5.72 4.25 -22.93
N THR A 88 5.22 3.09 -23.37
CA THR A 88 3.84 2.96 -23.87
C THR A 88 2.80 3.26 -22.79
N TYR A 89 3.06 2.85 -21.55
CA TYR A 89 2.23 3.23 -20.41
C TYR A 89 2.32 4.74 -20.15
N LEU A 90 3.53 5.31 -20.04
CA LEU A 90 3.76 6.71 -19.70
C LEU A 90 3.29 7.72 -20.78
N LYS A 91 3.16 7.28 -22.03
CA LYS A 91 2.64 8.09 -23.14
C LYS A 91 1.34 8.78 -22.76
N ASP A 92 1.29 10.10 -22.95
CA ASP A 92 0.14 10.94 -22.64
C ASP A 92 -0.35 10.84 -21.17
N ARG A 93 0.47 10.35 -20.23
CA ARG A 93 0.13 10.29 -18.79
C ARG A 93 0.91 11.26 -17.93
N VAL A 94 2.17 11.53 -18.25
CA VAL A 94 3.05 12.35 -17.41
C VAL A 94 2.66 13.84 -17.56
N PRO A 95 2.13 14.48 -16.50
CA PRO A 95 1.88 15.92 -16.51
C PRO A 95 3.20 16.70 -16.42
N GLU A 96 3.25 17.91 -16.97
CA GLU A 96 4.43 18.78 -16.82
C GLU A 96 4.88 18.93 -15.35
N GLY A 97 6.19 18.73 -15.12
CA GLY A 97 6.80 18.87 -13.79
C GLY A 97 6.59 17.70 -12.83
N VAL A 98 5.94 16.61 -13.27
CA VAL A 98 5.83 15.35 -12.53
C VAL A 98 6.93 14.38 -13.00
N ASP A 99 7.47 13.59 -12.07
CA ASP A 99 8.45 12.55 -12.37
C ASP A 99 7.77 11.39 -13.15
N PRO A 100 8.23 11.05 -14.37
CA PRO A 100 7.74 9.89 -15.11
C PRO A 100 7.84 8.58 -14.31
N ALA A 101 8.87 8.41 -13.48
CA ALA A 101 9.06 7.21 -12.68
C ALA A 101 7.96 7.05 -11.61
N ALA A 102 7.46 8.15 -11.04
CA ALA A 102 6.37 8.12 -10.08
C ALA A 102 5.02 7.72 -10.71
N ILE A 103 4.79 8.11 -11.97
CA ILE A 103 3.61 7.64 -12.74
C ILE A 103 3.74 6.14 -13.04
N LEU A 104 4.93 5.67 -13.41
CA LEU A 104 5.18 4.24 -13.63
C LEU A 104 4.97 3.43 -12.35
N GLU A 105 5.54 3.86 -11.23
CA GLU A 105 5.39 3.20 -9.91
C GLU A 105 3.90 3.06 -9.53
N ALA A 106 3.08 4.08 -9.78
CA ALA A 106 1.62 3.99 -9.56
C ALA A 106 0.93 2.94 -10.46
N GLY A 107 1.41 2.74 -11.70
CA GLY A 107 0.94 1.68 -12.60
C GLY A 107 1.37 0.28 -12.15
N GLU A 108 2.61 0.15 -11.66
CA GLU A 108 3.10 -1.11 -11.09
C GLU A 108 2.37 -1.46 -9.78
N GLU A 109 2.05 -0.47 -8.94
CA GLU A 109 1.22 -0.64 -7.74
C GLU A 109 -0.20 -1.10 -8.11
N ALA A 110 -0.79 -0.56 -9.18
CA ALA A 110 -2.08 -1.02 -9.70
C ALA A 110 -2.04 -2.51 -10.10
N CYS A 111 -1.01 -2.92 -10.86
CA CYS A 111 -0.80 -4.33 -11.21
C CYS A 111 -0.63 -5.23 -9.97
N ALA A 112 0.11 -4.79 -8.94
CA ALA A 112 0.28 -5.54 -7.69
C ALA A 112 -1.03 -5.66 -6.88
N LYS A 113 -1.89 -4.62 -6.90
CA LYS A 113 -3.24 -4.67 -6.31
C LYS A 113 -4.13 -5.66 -7.06
N ILE A 114 -4.11 -5.65 -8.39
CA ILE A 114 -4.87 -6.58 -9.24
C ILE A 114 -4.41 -8.03 -8.97
N GLU A 115 -3.10 -8.28 -8.91
CA GLU A 115 -2.55 -9.60 -8.57
C GLU A 115 -3.06 -10.09 -7.20
N SER A 116 -2.99 -9.24 -6.18
CA SER A 116 -3.45 -9.57 -4.82
C SER A 116 -4.97 -9.81 -4.75
N ALA A 117 -5.75 -9.05 -5.50
CA ALA A 117 -7.20 -9.21 -5.60
C ALA A 117 -7.56 -10.52 -6.32
N ALA A 118 -6.99 -10.80 -7.50
CA ALA A 118 -7.24 -12.01 -8.27
C ALA A 118 -6.74 -13.29 -7.56
N ALA A 119 -5.63 -13.20 -6.83
CA ALA A 119 -5.16 -14.28 -5.96
C ALA A 119 -6.13 -14.59 -4.80
N THR A 120 -7.07 -13.68 -4.50
CA THR A 120 -8.12 -13.85 -3.50
C THR A 120 -9.43 -14.32 -4.14
N ASP A 121 -9.94 -13.56 -5.12
CA ASP A 121 -11.17 -13.85 -5.88
C ASP A 121 -11.22 -12.99 -7.17
N ASP A 122 -11.37 -13.63 -8.34
CA ASP A 122 -11.45 -12.95 -9.64
C ASP A 122 -12.67 -12.00 -9.77
N GLU A 123 -13.79 -12.28 -9.10
CA GLU A 123 -14.98 -11.42 -9.12
C GLU A 123 -14.76 -10.16 -8.28
N LEU A 124 -14.06 -10.28 -7.13
CA LEU A 124 -13.65 -9.10 -6.36
C LEU A 124 -12.63 -8.25 -7.11
N ALA A 125 -11.71 -8.86 -7.86
CA ALA A 125 -10.79 -8.13 -8.72
C ALA A 125 -11.54 -7.36 -9.82
N ARG A 126 -12.51 -7.99 -10.50
CA ARG A 126 -13.39 -7.35 -11.50
C ARG A 126 -14.21 -6.21 -10.90
N GLU A 127 -14.74 -6.38 -9.68
CA GLU A 127 -15.49 -5.33 -8.99
C GLU A 127 -14.58 -4.13 -8.68
N ALA A 128 -13.39 -4.37 -8.12
CA ALA A 128 -12.42 -3.33 -7.78
C ALA A 128 -11.86 -2.56 -9.00
N ILE A 129 -11.72 -3.22 -10.14
CA ILE A 129 -11.39 -2.58 -11.43
C ILE A 129 -12.57 -1.69 -11.88
N ARG A 130 -13.78 -2.25 -11.93
CA ARG A 130 -14.98 -1.57 -12.45
C ARG A 130 -15.46 -0.41 -11.54
N SER A 131 -15.22 -0.49 -10.24
CA SER A 131 -15.56 0.56 -9.27
C SER A 131 -14.57 1.73 -9.27
N GLY A 132 -13.36 1.52 -9.80
CA GLY A 132 -12.25 2.47 -9.69
C GLY A 132 -11.47 2.37 -8.37
N ASP A 133 -11.73 1.37 -7.51
CA ASP A 133 -10.99 1.17 -6.24
C ASP A 133 -9.50 0.90 -6.48
N ILE A 134 -9.13 0.41 -7.67
CA ILE A 134 -7.75 0.34 -8.15
C ILE A 134 -7.56 1.41 -9.23
N ALA A 135 -6.97 2.55 -8.84
CA ALA A 135 -6.57 3.61 -9.76
C ALA A 135 -5.64 3.07 -10.87
N HIS A 136 -5.81 3.60 -12.09
CA HIS A 136 -5.03 3.24 -13.30
C HIS A 136 -5.13 1.76 -13.75
N ALA A 137 -6.07 0.98 -13.22
CA ALA A 137 -6.16 -0.46 -13.46
C ALA A 137 -6.24 -0.88 -14.94
N GLU A 138 -7.23 -0.39 -15.69
CA GLU A 138 -7.46 -0.79 -17.10
C GLU A 138 -6.21 -0.57 -17.97
N ASP A 139 -5.58 0.58 -17.78
CA ASP A 139 -4.38 1.00 -18.50
C ASP A 139 -3.13 0.20 -18.14
N ALA A 140 -2.95 -0.07 -16.84
CA ALA A 140 -1.86 -0.90 -16.34
C ALA A 140 -2.01 -2.35 -16.85
N ILE A 141 -3.24 -2.87 -16.90
CA ILE A 141 -3.55 -4.18 -17.50
C ILE A 141 -3.15 -4.21 -18.98
N HIS A 142 -3.58 -3.26 -19.79
CA HIS A 142 -3.29 -3.26 -21.23
C HIS A 142 -1.80 -3.12 -21.62
N THR A 143 -0.93 -2.71 -20.69
CA THR A 143 0.48 -2.36 -21.01
C THR A 143 1.50 -3.08 -20.12
N LEU A 144 1.37 -2.93 -18.80
CA LEU A 144 2.31 -3.43 -17.81
C LEU A 144 2.02 -4.90 -17.45
N CYS A 145 0.75 -5.23 -17.14
CA CYS A 145 0.31 -6.55 -16.69
C CYS A 145 -0.80 -7.20 -17.56
N PRO A 146 -0.55 -7.46 -18.86
CA PRO A 146 -1.54 -8.01 -19.79
C PRO A 146 -1.99 -9.46 -19.48
N GLN A 147 -1.34 -10.14 -18.54
CA GLN A 147 -1.85 -11.42 -18.02
C GLN A 147 -3.21 -11.30 -17.31
N TYR A 148 -3.64 -10.08 -16.96
CA TYR A 148 -4.93 -9.81 -16.32
C TYR A 148 -5.98 -9.23 -17.28
N GLU A 149 -5.76 -9.22 -18.60
CA GLU A 149 -6.76 -8.75 -19.59
C GLU A 149 -8.10 -9.48 -19.48
N ASP A 150 -8.10 -10.75 -19.06
CA ASP A 150 -9.32 -11.52 -18.82
C ASP A 150 -10.19 -10.93 -17.70
N LEU A 151 -9.66 -10.06 -16.83
CA LEU A 151 -10.37 -9.43 -15.68
C LEU A 151 -11.10 -8.12 -16.02
N LEU A 152 -11.01 -7.63 -17.25
CA LEU A 152 -11.79 -6.48 -17.74
C LEU A 152 -13.27 -6.87 -18.01
#